data_AF-A0A1Y3CEE6-F1
#
_entry.id   AF-A0A1Y3CEE6-F1
#
_cell.length_a   1.000
_cell.length_b   1.000
_cell.length_c   1.000
_cell.angle_alpha   90.00
_cell.angle_beta   90.00
_cell.angle_gamma   90.00
#
_symmetry.space_group_name_H-M   'P 1'
#
loop_
_entity.id
_entity.type
_entity.pdbx_description
1 polymer ?
#
loop_
_entity_poly.entity_id
_entity_poly.type
_entity_poly.pdbx_seq_one_letter_code
_entity_poly.pdbx_strand_id
1 'polypeptide(L)' 'MENKTARLTILIDPIKKQAFEELCYRQDLKPSQVVRQLIREYLHTNGVEYATKMNASGLEKSKIDE' A
#
# COMPACT_ATOMS: atom_id res chain seq x y z
N MET A 1 -3.60 -2.61 20.70
CA MET A 1 -3.18 -1.47 19.85
C MET A 1 -4.23 -1.35 18.76
N GLU A 2 -5.03 -0.29 18.81
CA GLU A 2 -6.28 -0.16 18.05
C GLU A 2 -6.05 -0.17 16.54
N ASN A 3 -6.82 -1.03 15.86
CA ASN A 3 -6.74 -1.28 14.42
C ASN A 3 -7.08 0.00 13.63
N LYS A 4 -6.04 0.73 13.19
CA LYS A 4 -6.13 1.81 12.18
C LYS A 4 -6.42 1.24 10.80
N THR A 5 -7.52 0.51 10.64
CA THR A 5 -7.96 -0.07 9.36
C THR A 5 -9.22 0.63 8.89
N ALA A 6 -9.11 1.40 7.81
CA ALA A 6 -10.24 1.98 7.09
C ALA A 6 -10.55 1.15 5.83
N ARG A 7 -11.82 1.06 5.44
CA ARG A 7 -12.25 0.39 4.20
C ARG A 7 -12.32 1.42 3.08
N LEU A 8 -11.59 1.16 1.99
CA LEU A 8 -11.67 1.92 0.74
C LEU A 8 -12.48 1.11 -0.28
N THR A 9 -13.60 1.66 -0.73
CA THR A 9 -14.43 1.06 -1.80
C THR A 9 -14.23 1.87 -3.08
N ILE A 10 -13.86 1.20 -4.17
CA ILE A 10 -13.63 1.82 -5.47
C ILE A 10 -14.53 1.13 -6.48
N LEU A 11 -15.27 1.90 -7.27
CA LEU A 11 -15.98 1.39 -8.44
C LEU A 11 -15.00 1.35 -9.62
N ILE A 12 -14.86 0.18 -10.23
CA ILE A 12 -14.01 -0.05 -11.38
C ILE A 12 -14.81 -0.84 -12.42
N ASP A 13 -14.52 -0.57 -13.69
CA ASP A 13 -15.08 -1.32 -14.81
C ASP A 13 -14.75 -2.83 -14.69
N PRO A 14 -15.72 -3.73 -14.98
CA PRO A 14 -15.53 -5.17 -14.82
C PRO A 14 -14.40 -5.75 -15.68
N ILE A 15 -14.17 -5.21 -16.88
CA ILE A 15 -13.11 -5.69 -17.80
C ILE A 15 -11.75 -5.30 -17.22
N LYS A 16 -11.61 -4.06 -16.75
CA LYS A 16 -10.38 -3.58 -16.10
C LYS A 16 -10.08 -4.35 -14.81
N LYS A 17 -11.11 -4.66 -14.02
CA LYS A 17 -10.97 -5.47 -12.80
C LYS A 17 -10.38 -6.85 -13.11
N GLN A 18 -10.92 -7.55 -14.11
CA GLN A 18 -10.45 -8.87 -14.50
C GLN A 18 -8.99 -8.84 -14.96
N ALA A 19 -8.65 -7.90 -15.85
CA ALA A 19 -7.27 -7.75 -16.32
C ALA A 19 -6.29 -7.45 -15.17
N PHE A 20 -6.70 -6.62 -14.20
CA PHE A 20 -5.89 -6.31 -13.03
C PHE A 20 -5.71 -7.52 -12.11
N GLU A 21 -6.78 -8.28 -11.84
CA GLU A 21 -6.74 -9.48 -11.02
C GLU A 21 -5.87 -10.57 -11.66
N GLU A 22 -5.98 -10.77 -12.97
CA GLU A 22 -5.16 -11.74 -13.71
C GLU A 22 -3.68 -11.37 -13.68
N LEU A 23 -3.35 -10.09 -13.86
CA LEU A 23 -1.98 -9.59 -13.75
C LEU A 23 -1.42 -9.79 -12.35
N CYS A 24 -2.21 -9.52 -11.31
CA CYS A 24 -1.80 -9.75 -9.93
C CYS A 24 -1.58 -11.25 -9.66
N TYR A 25 -2.47 -12.11 -10.17
CA TYR A 25 -2.40 -13.56 -9.99
C TYR A 25 -1.15 -14.15 -10.65
N ARG A 26 -0.77 -13.66 -11.84
CA ARG A 26 0.45 -14.08 -12.55
C ARG A 26 1.73 -13.78 -11.75
N GLN A 27 1.67 -12.85 -10.81
CA GLN A 27 2.79 -12.44 -9.96
C GLN A 27 2.67 -12.95 -8.52
N ASP A 28 1.70 -13.82 -8.24
CA ASP A 28 1.39 -14.31 -6.88
C ASP A 28 1.09 -13.18 -5.87
N LEU A 29 0.57 -12.05 -6.35
CA LEU A 29 0.22 -10.90 -5.53
C LEU A 29 -1.30 -10.78 -5.35
N LYS A 30 -1.73 -10.29 -4.18
CA LYS A 30 -3.13 -9.93 -3.97
C LYS A 30 -3.41 -8.51 -4.48
N PRO A 31 -4.53 -8.26 -5.18
CA PRO A 31 -4.92 -6.92 -5.64
C PRO A 31 -4.87 -5.86 -4.54
N SER A 32 -5.29 -6.21 -3.32
CA SER A 32 -5.27 -5.28 -2.17
C SER A 32 -3.86 -4.89 -1.72
N GLN A 33 -2.84 -5.71 -1.94
CA GLN A 33 -1.45 -5.37 -1.64
C GLN A 33 -0.92 -4.37 -2.69
N VAL A 34 -1.19 -4.64 -3.97
CA VAL A 34 -0.79 -3.76 -5.07
C VAL A 34 -1.44 -2.38 -4.94
N VAL A 35 -2.75 -2.32 -4.70
CA VAL A 35 -3.47 -1.04 -4.50
C VAL A 35 -2.91 -0.26 -3.32
N ARG A 36 -2.58 -0.92 -2.20
CA ARG A 36 -1.96 -0.23 -1.06
C ARG A 36 -0.58 0.32 -1.40
N GLN A 37 0.23 -0.42 -2.15
CA GLN A 37 1.55 0.04 -2.57
C GLN A 37 1.43 1.24 -3.51
N LEU A 38 0.52 1.17 -4.49
CA LEU A 38 0.21 2.29 -5.39
C LEU A 38 -0.22 3.54 -4.62
N ILE A 39 -1.07 3.41 -3.59
CA ILE A 39 -1.46 4.56 -2.75
C ILE A 39 -0.25 5.17 -2.05
N ARG A 40 0.65 4.36 -1.48
CA ARG A 40 1.85 4.86 -0.79
C ARG A 40 2.78 5.59 -1.76
N GLU A 41 3.05 4.99 -2.91
CA GLU A 41 3.90 5.59 -3.95
C GLU A 41 3.31 6.87 -4.52
N TYR A 42 1.99 6.91 -4.71
CA TYR A 42 1.28 8.09 -5.16
C TYR A 42 1.37 9.23 -4.14
N LEU A 43 1.15 8.93 -2.85
CA LEU A 43 1.31 9.93 -1.79
C LEU A 43 2.76 10.42 -1.68
N HIS A 44 3.73 9.52 -1.79
CA HIS A 44 5.16 9.86 -1.77
C HIS A 44 5.54 10.78 -2.93
N THR A 45 5.11 10.44 -4.15
CA THR A 45 5.41 11.22 -5.36
C THR A 45 4.81 12.62 -5.30
N ASN A 46 3.64 12.77 -4.67
CA ASN A 46 2.98 14.07 -4.47
C ASN A 46 3.47 14.82 -3.22
N GLY A 47 4.47 14.31 -2.49
CA GLY A 47 5.03 14.97 -1.31
C GLY A 47 4.10 15.02 -0.10
N VAL A 48 3.06 14.17 -0.08
CA VAL A 48 2.09 14.14 1.03
C VAL A 48 2.63 13.21 2.13
N GLU A 49 3.08 13.82 3.22
CA GLU A 49 3.48 13.11 4.44
C GLU A 49 2.23 12.65 5.22
N TYR A 50 2.18 11.37 5.59
CA TYR A 50 1.10 10.81 6.41
C TYR A 50 1.66 10.10 7.65
N ALA A 51 1.02 10.31 8.80
CA ALA A 51 1.52 9.95 10.13
C ALA A 51 1.89 8.46 10.35
N THR A 52 1.37 7.54 9.53
CA THR A 52 1.74 6.10 9.60
C THR A 52 3.17 5.83 9.10
N LYS A 53 3.79 6.74 8.33
CA LYS A 53 5.17 6.58 7.84
C LYS A 53 6.18 6.42 9.01
N MET A 54 5.92 7.07 10.14
CA MET A 54 6.79 7.03 11.34
C MET A 54 6.84 5.67 12.04
N ASN A 55 5.83 4.81 11.91
CA ASN A 55 5.78 3.55 12.65
C ASN A 55 6.44 2.37 11.92
N ALA A 56 6.66 2.47 10.61
CA ALA A 56 7.35 1.44 9.83
C ALA A 56 8.87 1.71 9.74
N SER A 57 9.28 2.99 9.65
CA SER A 57 10.69 3.39 9.63
C SER A 57 11.35 3.40 11.02
N GLY A 58 10.57 3.19 12.09
CA GLY A 58 11.07 3.12 13.47
C GLY A 58 11.74 1.79 13.85
N LEU A 59 11.71 0.76 12.98
CA LEU A 59 12.40 -0.52 13.22
C LEU A 59 13.72 -0.69 12.46
N GLU A 60 14.04 0.17 11.48
CA GLU A 60 15.30 0.09 10.71
C GLU A 60 16.41 1.03 11.21
N LYS A 61 16.16 1.86 12.23
CA LYS A 61 17.16 2.82 12.75
C LYS A 61 17.79 2.48 14.11
N SER A 62 17.51 1.32 14.70
CA SER A 62 18.10 0.91 15.98
C SER A 62 19.25 -0.12 15.85
N LYS A 63 20.12 0.02 14.84
CA LYS A 63 21.34 -0.81 14.76
C LYS A 63 22.61 -0.10 14.28
N ILE A 64 22.64 1.22 14.36
CA ILE A 64 23.82 2.07 14.24
C ILE A 64 23.45 3.23 15.17
N ASP A 65 24.05 3.46 16.33
CA ASP A 65 25.46 3.63 16.61
C ASP A 65 25.81 3.13 18.03
N GLU A 66 27.00 2.54 18.15
CA GLU A 66 27.77 2.32 19.39
C GLU A 66 28.37 3.65 19.87
#